data_AF-A0A099G139-F1
#
_entry.id   AF-A0A099G139-F1
#
_cell.length_a   1.000
_cell.length_b   1.000
_cell.length_c   1.000
_cell.angle_alpha   90.00
_cell.angle_beta   90.00
_cell.angle_gamma   90.00
#
_symmetry.space_group_name_H-M   'P 1'
#
loop_
_entity.id
_entity.type
_entity.pdbx_description
1 polymer ?
#
loop_
_entity_poly.entity_id
_entity_poly.type
_entity_poly.pdbx_seq_one_letter_code
_entity_poly.pdbx_strand_id
1 'polypeptide(L)'
;MELRFLDKDLDRIANAESAGFYSGRPVRQLGVALVFAALATIAGATLTGAGGSAMLAAGVMVGAFLALSIGANDTANAMGPAVGAGAISMRAGLALVAVAEIAGALTAGARVSATLTSDILPAAGAGGADAAAVMLAAMIAAAIWITLATWAGAPVSTTHAVVGGIAGAGAAQFGVDAPPWGGVARIAAGLARLAGGGRGHGG
;
A
#
# COMPACT_ATOMS: atom_id res chain seq x y z
N MET A 1 32.19 -30.88 11.65
CA MET A 1 32.40 -29.67 10.84
C MET A 1 31.07 -29.09 10.33
N GLU A 2 30.10 -29.94 10.03
CA GLU A 2 28.75 -29.61 9.54
C GLU A 2 27.87 -28.80 10.52
N LEU A 3 27.88 -29.14 11.81
CA LEU A 3 27.06 -28.46 12.84
C LEU A 3 27.39 -26.96 12.99
N ARG A 4 28.66 -26.59 12.80
CA ARG A 4 29.14 -25.21 12.93
C ARG A 4 28.78 -24.33 11.73
N PHE A 5 28.44 -24.97 10.60
CA PHE A 5 27.92 -24.30 9.41
C PHE A 5 26.43 -24.04 9.58
N LEU A 6 25.69 -25.03 10.11
CA LEU A 6 24.26 -24.94 10.37
C LEU A 6 23.94 -23.90 11.46
N ASP A 7 24.70 -23.84 12.56
CA ASP A 7 24.55 -22.80 13.60
C ASP A 7 24.71 -21.39 13.02
N LYS A 8 25.66 -21.22 12.10
CA LYS A 8 25.97 -19.91 11.51
C LYS A 8 24.88 -19.44 10.54
N ASP A 9 24.23 -20.37 9.85
CA ASP A 9 23.07 -20.10 9.00
C ASP A 9 21.81 -19.88 9.85
N LEU A 10 21.60 -20.65 10.92
CA LEU A 10 20.51 -20.43 11.88
C LEU A 10 20.62 -19.07 12.56
N ASP A 11 21.82 -18.65 12.97
CA ASP A 11 22.05 -17.32 13.54
C ASP A 11 21.84 -16.20 12.51
N ARG A 12 22.16 -16.43 11.23
CA ARG A 12 21.86 -15.45 10.16
C ARG A 12 20.36 -15.32 9.93
N ILE A 13 19.63 -16.44 9.93
CA ILE A 13 18.18 -16.47 9.78
C ILE A 13 17.50 -15.87 11.01
N ALA A 14 17.93 -16.24 12.22
CA ALA A 14 17.41 -15.71 13.49
C ALA A 14 17.70 -14.22 13.66
N ASN A 15 18.88 -13.73 13.24
CA ASN A 15 19.19 -12.29 13.25
C ASN A 15 18.41 -11.53 12.17
N ALA A 16 18.16 -12.12 11.00
CA ALA A 16 17.30 -11.54 9.96
C ALA A 16 15.83 -11.48 10.40
N GLU A 17 15.34 -12.52 11.06
CA GLU A 17 14.00 -12.61 11.65
C GLU A 17 13.83 -11.59 12.79
N SER A 18 14.80 -11.52 13.71
CA SER A 18 14.84 -10.56 14.82
C SER A 18 14.86 -9.11 14.31
N ALA A 19 15.62 -8.81 13.25
CA ALA A 19 15.63 -7.48 12.65
C ALA A 19 14.28 -7.09 12.01
N GLY A 20 13.53 -8.06 11.49
CA GLY A 20 12.14 -7.87 11.05
C GLY A 20 11.20 -7.50 12.20
N PHE A 21 11.37 -8.11 13.37
CA PHE A 21 10.50 -7.87 14.53
C PHE A 21 10.79 -6.58 15.30
N TYR A 22 12.03 -6.09 15.34
CA TYR A 22 12.36 -4.83 16.01
C TYR A 22 11.94 -3.57 15.23
N SER A 23 11.80 -3.66 13.91
CA SER A 23 11.40 -2.52 13.05
C SER A 23 9.88 -2.27 13.02
N GLY A 24 9.06 -3.29 13.35
CA GLY A 24 7.60 -3.22 13.16
C GLY A 24 6.81 -2.52 14.26
N ARG A 25 7.33 -2.38 15.48
CA ARG A 25 6.57 -1.82 16.62
C ARG A 25 6.07 -0.38 16.41
N PRO A 26 6.90 0.59 15.99
CA PRO A 26 6.44 1.97 15.84
C PRO A 26 5.46 2.14 14.67
N VAL A 27 5.66 1.45 13.55
CA VAL A 27 4.76 1.51 12.38
C VAL A 27 3.39 0.93 12.72
N ARG A 28 3.35 -0.17 13.48
CA ARG A 28 2.10 -0.78 13.96
C ARG A 28 1.33 0.15 14.90
N GLN A 29 2.03 0.81 15.81
CA GLN A 29 1.41 1.75 16.75
C GLN A 29 0.86 2.98 16.02
N LEU A 30 1.59 3.52 15.04
CA LEU A 30 1.11 4.63 14.24
C LEU A 30 -0.11 4.25 13.40
N GLY A 31 -0.07 3.08 12.73
CA GLY A 31 -1.18 2.62 11.90
C GLY A 31 -2.46 2.40 12.70
N VAL A 32 -2.38 1.75 13.86
CA VAL A 32 -3.53 1.55 14.75
C VAL A 32 -4.07 2.88 15.26
N ALA A 33 -3.20 3.82 15.62
CA ALA A 33 -3.62 5.16 16.07
C ALA A 33 -4.36 5.93 14.96
N LEU A 34 -3.89 5.84 13.72
CA LEU A 34 -4.53 6.50 12.58
C LEU A 34 -5.90 5.90 12.25
N VAL A 35 -6.03 4.58 12.30
CA VAL A 35 -7.33 3.91 12.10
C VAL A 35 -8.30 4.27 13.22
N PHE A 36 -7.85 4.23 14.48
CA PHE A 36 -8.68 4.60 15.63
C PHE A 36 -9.22 6.03 15.49
N ALA A 37 -8.35 6.97 15.15
CA ALA A 37 -8.75 8.36 15.05
C ALA A 37 -9.56 8.66 13.76
N ALA A 38 -9.39 7.90 12.67
CA ALA A 38 -10.32 7.93 11.53
C ALA A 38 -11.73 7.43 11.91
N LEU A 39 -11.82 6.36 12.72
CA LEU A 39 -13.11 5.88 13.22
C LEU A 39 -13.75 6.89 14.19
N ALA A 40 -12.93 7.52 15.03
CA ALA A 40 -13.39 8.55 15.97
C ALA A 40 -13.92 9.80 15.23
N THR A 41 -13.28 10.23 14.14
CA THR A 41 -13.78 11.36 13.34
C THR A 41 -15.11 11.03 12.65
N ILE A 42 -15.26 9.82 12.11
CA ILE A 42 -16.52 9.36 11.49
C ILE A 42 -17.64 9.28 12.54
N ALA A 43 -17.38 8.68 13.70
CA ALA A 43 -18.35 8.59 14.79
C ALA A 43 -18.71 9.98 15.36
N GLY A 44 -17.75 10.89 15.46
CA GLY A 44 -18.02 12.28 15.83
C GLY A 44 -18.89 13.00 14.79
N ALA A 45 -18.71 12.70 13.50
CA ALA A 45 -19.51 13.27 12.42
C ALA A 45 -20.99 12.88 12.50
N THR A 46 -21.27 11.61 12.77
CA THR A 46 -22.65 11.11 12.87
C THR A 46 -23.39 11.70 14.07
N LEU A 47 -22.65 12.07 15.12
CA LEU A 47 -23.18 12.72 16.31
C LEU A 47 -23.37 14.24 16.17
N THR A 48 -22.55 14.90 15.36
CA THR A 48 -22.54 16.38 15.22
C THR A 48 -23.20 16.90 13.94
N GLY A 49 -23.52 16.02 12.98
CA GLY A 49 -24.03 16.39 11.66
C GLY A 49 -22.96 16.98 10.72
N ALA A 50 -21.70 17.02 11.12
CA ALA A 50 -20.58 17.58 10.37
C ALA A 50 -19.97 16.59 9.36
N GLY A 51 -20.80 15.99 8.50
CA GLY A 51 -20.40 14.87 7.63
C GLY A 51 -19.23 15.17 6.68
N GLY A 52 -19.19 16.36 6.08
CA GLY A 52 -18.19 16.70 5.05
C GLY A 52 -16.75 16.85 5.58
N SER A 53 -16.56 17.64 6.65
CA SER A 53 -15.23 17.87 7.25
C SER A 53 -14.68 16.62 7.92
N ALA A 54 -15.55 15.79 8.51
CA ALA A 54 -15.15 14.53 9.11
C ALA A 54 -14.73 13.48 8.08
N MET A 55 -15.40 13.41 6.92
CA MET A 55 -15.01 12.52 5.83
C MET A 55 -13.62 12.87 5.30
N LEU A 56 -13.32 14.17 5.16
CA LEU A 56 -11.99 14.64 4.78
C LEU A 56 -10.94 14.27 5.83
N ALA A 57 -11.22 14.51 7.12
CA ALA A 57 -10.32 14.14 8.20
C ALA A 57 -10.06 12.62 8.24
N ALA A 58 -11.11 11.81 8.07
CA ALA A 58 -10.98 10.35 7.99
C ALA A 58 -10.14 9.92 6.77
N GLY A 59 -10.36 10.55 5.61
CA GLY A 59 -9.59 10.31 4.39
C GLY A 59 -8.10 10.61 4.56
N VAL A 60 -7.74 11.73 5.20
CA VAL A 60 -6.34 12.06 5.50
C VAL A 60 -5.71 11.02 6.41
N MET A 61 -6.42 10.59 7.45
CA MET A 61 -5.93 9.62 8.43
C MET A 61 -5.72 8.23 7.82
N VAL A 62 -6.71 7.75 7.06
CA VAL A 62 -6.62 6.48 6.33
C VAL A 62 -5.57 6.58 5.22
N GLY A 63 -5.44 7.72 4.55
CA GLY A 63 -4.39 7.95 3.55
C GLY A 63 -2.99 7.90 4.12
N ALA A 64 -2.79 8.49 5.30
CA ALA A 64 -1.54 8.35 6.03
C ALA A 64 -1.26 6.88 6.40
N PHE A 65 -2.28 6.12 6.83
CA PHE A 65 -2.11 4.70 7.13
C PHE A 65 -1.78 3.87 5.89
N LEU A 66 -2.44 4.12 4.76
CA LEU A 66 -2.15 3.49 3.48
C LEU A 66 -0.71 3.81 3.02
N ALA A 67 -0.30 5.08 3.11
CA ALA A 67 1.06 5.50 2.76
C ALA A 67 2.14 4.80 3.60
N LEU A 68 1.91 4.65 4.91
CA LEU A 68 2.81 3.89 5.79
C LEU A 68 2.86 2.41 5.41
N SER A 69 1.71 1.83 5.06
CA SER A 69 1.61 0.42 4.65
C SER A 69 2.36 0.16 3.34
N ILE A 70 2.19 1.05 2.36
CA ILE A 70 2.90 1.03 1.07
C ILE A 70 4.40 1.17 1.31
N GLY A 71 4.83 2.19 2.06
CA GLY A 71 6.25 2.42 2.33
C GLY A 71 6.93 1.25 3.03
N ALA A 72 6.24 0.58 3.97
CA ALA A 72 6.75 -0.62 4.63
C ALA A 72 6.93 -1.80 3.65
N ASN A 73 5.93 -2.07 2.80
CA ASN A 73 5.99 -3.09 1.77
C ASN A 73 7.12 -2.83 0.76
N ASP A 74 7.21 -1.59 0.26
CA ASP A 74 8.10 -1.23 -0.83
C ASP A 74 9.55 -1.16 -0.35
N THR A 75 9.79 -0.69 0.87
CA THR A 75 11.10 -0.76 1.53
C THR A 75 11.56 -2.20 1.68
N ALA A 76 10.70 -3.10 2.15
CA ALA A 76 11.04 -4.51 2.33
C ALA A 76 11.40 -5.16 0.99
N ASN A 77 10.63 -4.87 -0.07
CA ASN A 77 10.85 -5.39 -1.42
C ASN A 77 12.13 -4.84 -2.06
N ALA A 78 12.42 -3.54 -1.90
CA ALA A 78 13.57 -2.89 -2.54
C ALA A 78 14.88 -3.17 -1.81
N MET A 79 14.87 -3.15 -0.46
CA MET A 79 16.10 -3.23 0.33
C MET A 79 16.44 -4.65 0.80
N GLY A 80 15.48 -5.57 0.80
CA GLY A 80 15.68 -6.96 1.25
C GLY A 80 16.92 -7.62 0.64
N PRO A 81 17.08 -7.62 -0.71
CA PRO A 81 18.26 -8.22 -1.34
C PRO A 81 19.58 -7.48 -1.04
N ALA A 82 19.59 -6.15 -1.10
CA ALA A 82 20.81 -5.35 -0.95
C ALA A 82 21.34 -5.32 0.49
N VAL A 83 20.43 -5.21 1.47
CA VAL A 83 20.78 -5.28 2.89
C VAL A 83 21.08 -6.71 3.31
N GLY A 84 20.30 -7.70 2.83
CA GLY A 84 20.52 -9.12 3.11
C GLY A 84 21.85 -9.65 2.57
N ALA A 85 22.31 -9.14 1.42
CA ALA A 85 23.63 -9.44 0.87
C ALA A 85 24.78 -8.67 1.54
N GLY A 86 24.47 -7.76 2.46
CA GLY A 86 25.47 -6.90 3.12
C GLY A 86 26.08 -5.83 2.21
N ALA A 87 25.49 -5.56 1.05
CA ALA A 87 25.98 -4.56 0.10
C ALA A 87 25.77 -3.12 0.60
N ILE A 88 24.70 -2.88 1.35
CA ILE A 88 24.40 -1.60 1.98
C ILE A 88 23.92 -1.79 3.42
N SER A 89 24.14 -0.79 4.27
CA SER A 89 23.58 -0.80 5.63
C SER A 89 22.07 -0.52 5.60
N MET A 90 21.32 -1.06 6.56
CA MET A 90 19.88 -0.83 6.72
C MET A 90 19.55 0.67 6.79
N ARG A 91 20.33 1.46 7.54
CA ARG A 91 20.08 2.91 7.71
C ARG A 91 20.26 3.67 6.39
N ALA A 92 21.29 3.33 5.61
CA ALA A 92 21.54 3.95 4.31
C ALA A 92 20.45 3.56 3.29
N GLY A 93 20.04 2.28 3.28
CA GLY A 93 18.95 1.80 2.43
C GLY A 93 17.62 2.51 2.72
N LEU A 94 17.24 2.61 3.99
CA LEU A 94 16.03 3.33 4.41
C LEU A 94 16.04 4.81 4.00
N ALA A 95 17.18 5.49 4.14
CA ALA A 95 17.30 6.89 3.73
C ALA A 95 17.15 7.07 2.22
N LEU A 96 17.73 6.17 1.43
CA LEU A 96 17.65 6.21 -0.03
C LEU A 96 16.22 5.95 -0.52
N VAL A 97 15.54 4.94 0.03
CA VAL A 97 14.13 4.66 -0.29
C VAL A 97 13.26 5.84 0.08
N ALA A 98 13.42 6.41 1.28
CA ALA A 98 12.61 7.56 1.70
C ALA A 98 12.73 8.75 0.73
N VAL A 99 13.94 9.08 0.28
CA VAL A 99 14.15 10.18 -0.69
C VAL A 99 13.54 9.84 -2.05
N ALA A 100 13.72 8.61 -2.53
CA ALA A 100 13.18 8.17 -3.81
C ALA A 100 11.64 8.15 -3.82
N GLU A 101 11.03 7.64 -2.76
CA GLU A 101 9.57 7.60 -2.57
C GLU A 101 8.97 9.01 -2.50
N ILE A 102 9.58 9.91 -1.72
CA ILE A 102 9.12 11.31 -1.63
C ILE A 102 9.25 12.00 -3.01
N ALA A 103 10.37 11.81 -3.70
CA ALA A 103 10.57 12.39 -5.03
C ALA A 103 9.56 11.85 -6.06
N GLY A 104 9.29 10.53 -6.03
CA GLY A 104 8.27 9.90 -6.87
C GLY A 104 6.87 10.43 -6.58
N ALA A 105 6.49 10.54 -5.31
CA ALA A 105 5.21 11.10 -4.90
C ALA A 105 5.02 12.55 -5.37
N LEU A 106 6.06 13.39 -5.28
CA LEU A 106 6.00 14.79 -5.70
C LEU A 106 5.95 14.97 -7.22
N THR A 107 6.63 14.11 -7.98
CA THR A 107 6.77 14.25 -9.45
C THR A 107 5.67 13.52 -10.23
N ALA A 108 5.30 12.33 -9.79
CA ALA A 108 4.37 11.44 -10.49
C ALA A 108 3.03 11.23 -9.75
N GLY A 109 2.96 11.56 -8.45
CA GLY A 109 1.79 11.26 -7.62
C GLY A 109 0.49 11.88 -8.11
N ALA A 110 0.54 13.10 -8.65
CA ALA A 110 -0.64 13.76 -9.23
C ALA A 110 -1.21 12.98 -10.43
N ARG A 111 -0.34 12.45 -11.28
CA ARG A 111 -0.74 11.65 -12.44
C ARG A 111 -1.36 10.32 -12.02
N VAL A 112 -0.75 9.62 -11.05
CA VAL A 112 -1.26 8.35 -10.53
C VAL A 112 -2.63 8.56 -9.87
N SER A 113 -2.76 9.60 -9.03
CA SER A 113 -4.02 9.95 -8.37
C SER A 113 -5.12 10.26 -9.39
N ALA A 114 -4.79 11.03 -10.44
CA ALA A 114 -5.74 11.33 -11.51
C ALA A 114 -6.25 10.03 -12.17
N THR A 115 -5.36 9.11 -12.54
CA THR A 115 -5.74 7.81 -13.12
C THR A 115 -6.66 7.01 -12.20
N LEU A 116 -6.40 6.96 -10.89
CA LEU A 116 -7.28 6.26 -9.94
C LEU A 116 -8.69 6.87 -9.91
N THR A 117 -8.79 8.20 -9.99
CA THR A 117 -10.09 8.89 -9.96
C THR A 117 -10.83 8.91 -11.29
N SER A 118 -10.13 8.97 -12.43
CA SER A 118 -10.77 9.12 -13.75
C SER A 118 -11.02 7.78 -14.44
N ASP A 119 -10.13 6.81 -14.26
CA ASP A 119 -10.11 5.59 -15.08
C ASP A 119 -10.58 4.35 -14.32
N ILE A 120 -10.70 4.44 -12.98
CA ILE A 120 -10.99 3.30 -12.11
C ILE A 120 -12.23 3.53 -11.24
N LEU A 121 -12.48 4.77 -10.80
CA LEU A 121 -13.69 5.08 -10.04
C LEU A 121 -14.92 5.01 -10.97
N PRO A 122 -16.01 4.30 -10.59
CA PRO A 122 -17.24 4.25 -11.39
C PRO A 122 -17.80 5.66 -11.66
N ALA A 123 -17.95 6.02 -12.93
CA ALA A 123 -18.50 7.34 -13.31
C ALA A 123 -20.03 7.45 -13.09
N ALA A 124 -20.73 6.30 -13.08
CA ALA A 124 -22.17 6.22 -12.90
C ALA A 124 -22.53 6.25 -11.39
N GLY A 125 -22.75 7.46 -10.84
CA GLY A 125 -23.27 7.65 -9.47
C GLY A 125 -22.30 8.31 -8.47
N ALA A 126 -21.04 8.54 -8.84
CA ALA A 126 -20.00 9.08 -7.96
C ALA A 126 -20.03 10.62 -7.82
N GLY A 127 -21.19 11.19 -7.48
CA GLY A 127 -21.31 12.60 -7.13
C GLY A 127 -21.07 12.84 -5.65
N GLY A 128 -20.07 13.65 -5.29
CA GLY A 128 -19.91 14.17 -3.92
C GLY A 128 -19.58 13.10 -2.86
N ALA A 129 -20.51 12.85 -1.93
CA ALA A 129 -20.29 12.03 -0.74
C ALA A 129 -20.06 10.54 -1.03
N ASP A 130 -20.72 9.99 -2.06
CA ASP A 130 -20.62 8.57 -2.40
C ASP A 130 -19.23 8.21 -2.97
N ALA A 131 -18.66 9.11 -3.78
CA ALA A 131 -17.29 8.97 -4.29
C ALA A 131 -16.26 8.94 -3.14
N ALA A 132 -16.42 9.86 -2.17
CA ALA A 132 -15.56 9.93 -1.01
C ALA A 132 -15.66 8.67 -0.13
N ALA A 133 -16.87 8.14 0.07
CA ALA A 133 -17.09 6.92 0.82
C ALA A 133 -16.46 5.68 0.14
N VAL A 134 -16.62 5.55 -1.18
CA VAL A 134 -16.00 4.46 -1.97
C VAL A 134 -14.48 4.54 -1.91
N MET A 135 -13.90 5.73 -2.10
CA MET A 135 -12.44 5.92 -2.01
C MET A 135 -11.92 5.62 -0.61
N LEU A 136 -12.62 6.06 0.44
CA LEU A 136 -12.26 5.76 1.82
C LEU A 136 -12.27 4.24 2.09
N ALA A 137 -13.32 3.54 1.65
CA ALA A 137 -13.42 2.08 1.78
C ALA A 137 -12.30 1.36 1.01
N ALA A 138 -12.00 1.81 -0.21
CA ALA A 138 -10.91 1.28 -1.03
C ALA A 138 -9.55 1.43 -0.34
N MET A 139 -9.28 2.60 0.25
CA MET A 139 -8.02 2.87 0.95
C MET A 139 -7.89 2.02 2.23
N ILE A 140 -8.98 1.83 2.97
CA ILE A 140 -9.00 0.93 4.14
C ILE A 140 -8.69 -0.52 3.70
N ALA A 141 -9.39 -1.03 2.68
CA ALA A 141 -9.21 -2.38 2.19
C ALA A 141 -7.77 -2.63 1.70
N ALA A 142 -7.22 -1.69 0.91
CA ALA A 142 -5.86 -1.76 0.43
C ALA A 142 -4.84 -1.70 1.58
N ALA A 143 -5.01 -0.78 2.53
CA ALA A 143 -4.09 -0.63 3.66
C ALA A 143 -4.05 -1.88 4.55
N ILE A 144 -5.22 -2.48 4.83
CA ILE A 144 -5.31 -3.72 5.59
C ILE A 144 -4.61 -4.85 4.83
N TRP A 145 -4.91 -5.04 3.55
CA TRP A 145 -4.31 -6.11 2.75
C TRP A 145 -2.79 -5.98 2.66
N ILE A 146 -2.27 -4.79 2.34
CA ILE A 146 -0.83 -4.53 2.23
C ILE A 146 -0.14 -4.76 3.58
N THR A 147 -0.74 -4.29 4.67
CA THR A 147 -0.21 -4.50 6.03
C THR A 147 -0.11 -5.99 6.35
N LEU A 148 -1.18 -6.75 6.10
CA LEU A 148 -1.20 -8.19 6.36
C LEU A 148 -0.16 -8.94 5.51
N ALA A 149 -0.05 -8.61 4.23
CA ALA A 149 0.94 -9.20 3.33
C ALA A 149 2.38 -8.88 3.78
N THR A 150 2.62 -7.63 4.18
CA THR A 150 3.92 -7.19 4.71
C THR A 150 4.28 -7.94 5.99
N TRP A 151 3.31 -8.18 6.88
CA TRP A 151 3.53 -8.97 8.09
C TRP A 151 3.79 -10.45 7.80
N ALA A 152 3.17 -10.98 6.75
CA ALA A 152 3.46 -12.33 6.27
C ALA A 152 4.80 -12.43 5.53
N GLY A 153 5.53 -11.33 5.34
CA GLY A 153 6.76 -11.28 4.56
C GLY A 153 6.54 -11.54 3.06
N ALA A 154 5.30 -11.42 2.58
CA ALA A 154 4.94 -11.70 1.21
C ALA A 154 5.08 -10.43 0.35
N PRO A 155 5.89 -10.44 -0.73
CA PRO A 155 5.99 -9.32 -1.64
C PRO A 155 4.68 -9.15 -2.40
N VAL A 156 4.02 -8.00 -2.25
CA VAL A 156 2.76 -7.70 -2.96
C VAL A 156 2.83 -6.39 -3.75
N SER A 157 2.00 -6.30 -4.78
CA SER A 157 1.82 -5.08 -5.57
C SER A 157 0.79 -4.16 -4.92
N THR A 158 1.26 -3.00 -4.46
CA THR A 158 0.43 -1.96 -3.84
C THR A 158 -0.58 -1.37 -4.82
N THR A 159 -0.21 -1.19 -6.09
CA THR A 159 -1.11 -0.75 -7.16
C THR A 159 -2.31 -1.69 -7.35
N HIS A 160 -2.08 -3.01 -7.36
CA HIS A 160 -3.18 -3.98 -7.48
C HIS A 160 -4.10 -3.95 -6.27
N ALA A 161 -3.54 -3.78 -5.07
CA ALA A 161 -4.34 -3.67 -3.85
C ALA A 161 -5.26 -2.44 -3.90
N VAL A 162 -4.74 -1.27 -4.33
CA VAL A 162 -5.54 -0.04 -4.43
C VAL A 162 -6.58 -0.13 -5.54
N VAL A 163 -6.19 -0.56 -6.75
CA VAL A 163 -7.13 -0.70 -7.89
C VAL A 163 -8.21 -1.72 -7.58
N GLY A 164 -7.85 -2.87 -7.00
CA GLY A 164 -8.81 -3.89 -6.56
C GLY A 164 -9.73 -3.37 -5.45
N GLY A 165 -9.21 -2.56 -4.53
CA GLY A 165 -10.00 -1.89 -3.51
C GLY A 165 -11.05 -0.93 -4.10
N ILE A 166 -10.67 -0.10 -5.08
CA ILE A 166 -11.60 0.83 -5.74
C ILE A 166 -12.65 0.06 -6.54
N ALA A 167 -12.24 -0.94 -7.31
CA ALA A 167 -13.16 -1.75 -8.10
C ALA A 167 -14.14 -2.53 -7.20
N GLY A 168 -13.65 -3.13 -6.11
CA GLY A 168 -14.47 -3.87 -5.15
C GLY A 168 -15.45 -2.98 -4.39
N ALA A 169 -15.00 -1.83 -3.88
CA ALA A 169 -15.86 -0.87 -3.20
C ALA A 169 -16.90 -0.25 -4.15
N GLY A 170 -16.49 0.05 -5.39
CA GLY A 170 -17.39 0.51 -6.45
C GLY A 170 -18.45 -0.53 -6.82
N ALA A 171 -18.05 -1.80 -6.95
CA ALA A 171 -18.97 -2.90 -7.21
C ALA A 171 -19.97 -3.13 -6.07
N ALA A 172 -19.52 -2.98 -4.81
CA ALA A 172 -20.39 -3.09 -3.64
C ALA A 172 -21.42 -1.96 -3.55
N GLN A 173 -21.05 -0.74 -3.95
CA GLN A 173 -21.93 0.43 -3.88
C GLN A 173 -22.87 0.55 -5.07
N PHE A 174 -22.38 0.29 -6.29
CA PHE A 174 -23.09 0.60 -7.54
C PHE A 174 -23.42 -0.65 -8.38
N GLY A 175 -23.05 -1.84 -7.93
CA GLY A 175 -23.24 -3.11 -8.64
C GLY A 175 -22.00 -3.54 -9.44
N VAL A 176 -21.91 -4.84 -9.72
CA VAL A 176 -20.72 -5.47 -10.34
C VAL A 176 -20.37 -4.94 -11.72
N ASP A 177 -21.33 -4.38 -12.46
CA ASP A 177 -21.11 -3.82 -13.80
C ASP A 177 -20.66 -2.35 -13.77
N ALA A 178 -20.68 -1.70 -12.60
CA ALA A 178 -20.39 -0.28 -12.47
C ALA A 178 -18.90 0.10 -12.62
N PRO A 179 -17.92 -0.69 -12.11
CA PRO A 179 -16.51 -0.36 -12.32
C PRO A 179 -16.13 -0.39 -13.80
N PRO A 180 -15.29 0.54 -14.28
CA PRO A 180 -14.75 0.53 -15.63
C PRO A 180 -13.72 -0.61 -15.76
N TRP A 181 -14.20 -1.84 -15.97
CA TRP A 181 -13.37 -3.05 -16.06
C TRP A 181 -12.26 -2.96 -17.11
N GLY A 182 -12.47 -2.20 -18.18
CA GLY A 182 -11.43 -1.91 -19.16
C GLY A 182 -10.23 -1.13 -18.58
N GLY A 183 -10.48 -0.14 -17.71
CA GLY A 183 -9.43 0.61 -17.01
C GLY A 183 -8.66 -0.28 -16.04
N VAL A 184 -9.39 -1.08 -15.25
CA VAL A 184 -8.81 -2.08 -14.32
C VAL A 184 -7.93 -3.07 -15.07
N ALA A 185 -8.42 -3.62 -16.18
CA ALA A 185 -7.70 -4.58 -17.00
C ALA A 185 -6.43 -3.98 -17.63
N ARG A 186 -6.45 -2.71 -18.08
CA ARG A 186 -5.24 -2.04 -18.59
C ARG A 186 -4.16 -1.91 -17.53
N ILE A 187 -4.52 -1.56 -16.30
CA ILE A 187 -3.54 -1.46 -15.21
C ILE A 187 -2.95 -2.85 -14.92
N ALA A 188 -3.81 -3.86 -14.77
CA ALA A 188 -3.38 -5.24 -14.55
C ALA A 188 -2.46 -5.76 -15.69
N ALA A 189 -2.82 -5.49 -16.94
CA ALA A 189 -2.04 -5.90 -18.11
C ALA A 189 -0.71 -5.14 -18.23
N GLY A 190 -0.67 -3.84 -17.90
CA GLY A 190 0.55 -3.06 -17.88
C GLY A 190 1.59 -3.63 -16.91
N LEU A 191 1.14 -4.05 -15.72
CA LEU A 191 1.97 -4.71 -14.71
C LEU A 191 2.46 -6.09 -15.17
N ALA A 192 1.60 -6.89 -15.80
CA ALA A 192 1.99 -8.18 -16.36
C ALA A 192 3.06 -8.05 -17.47
N ARG A 193 2.97 -7.01 -18.31
CA ARG A 193 3.96 -6.74 -19.36
C ARG A 193 5.32 -6.35 -18.80
N LEU A 194 5.36 -5.55 -17.74
CA LEU A 194 6.60 -5.19 -17.05
C LEU A 194 7.23 -6.40 -16.34
N ALA A 195 6.42 -7.30 -15.79
CA ALA A 195 6.89 -8.55 -15.19
C ALA A 195 7.39 -9.57 -16.22
N GLY A 196 6.81 -9.59 -17.43
CA GLY A 196 7.16 -10.53 -18.51
C GLY A 196 8.29 -10.05 -19.44
N GLY A 197 8.52 -8.73 -19.55
CA GLY A 197 9.45 -8.13 -20.52
C GLY A 197 10.95 -8.31 -20.25
N GLY A 198 11.34 -9.02 -19.18
CA GLY A 198 12.74 -9.30 -18.83
C GLY A 198 13.31 -10.59 -19.44
N ARG A 199 12.55 -11.34 -20.26
CA ARG A 199 13.02 -12.57 -20.93
C ARG A 199 12.91 -12.45 -22.45
N GLY A 200 13.91 -11.84 -23.06
CA GLY A 200 14.09 -11.91 -24.51
C GLY A 200 14.62 -10.61 -25.08
N HIS A 201 15.94 -10.51 -25.22
CA HIS A 201 16.66 -10.01 -26.39
C HIS A 201 18.16 -10.00 -26.06
N GLY A 202 18.73 -11.21 -26.04
CA GLY A 202 20.17 -11.46 -26.09
C GLY A 202 20.37 -12.58 -27.10
N GLY A 203 20.37 -12.21 -28.38
CA GLY A 203 20.74 -13.03 -29.52
C GLY A 203 21.69 -12.22 -30.38
#